data_AF-A0A855LW38-F1
#
_entry.id   AF-A0A855LW38-F1
#
_cell.length_a   1.000
_cell.length_b   1.000
_cell.length_c   1.000
_cell.angle_alpha   90.00
_cell.angle_beta   90.00
_cell.angle_gamma   90.00
#
_symmetry.space_group_name_H-M   'P 1'
#
loop_
_entity.id
_entity.type
_entity.pdbx_description
1 polymer ?
#
loop_
_entity_poly.entity_id
_entity_poly.type
_entity_poly.pdbx_seq_one_letter_code
_entity_poly.pdbx_strand_id
1 'polypeptide(L)'
;MSNMEKEIPENTIEQTIKVLEYLNTCEPLKAKARRTKLEVNADRLTNLFLGFGAGGIALAGCMAYWHSSIKSLPMWGKDLALVLIFTSTVSVLLSFLTPIVAQICILKRWKTISLKNMIDDIRHENTLVDSLQHHAISVLQEAKYWLQLKITRAEARVAYFFGEKTAGLALLGTAYVCAKEFGGFPWLGKTLEAGFVLGNWGNTALLMIIAMVLGLSLGALLLKQVSARYRFQVELIEHVLSRQCKKSEV
;
A
#
# COMPACT_ATOMS: atom_id res chain seq x y z
N MET A 1 -51.26 15.51 -12.27
CA MET A 1 -49.92 15.64 -11.66
C MET A 1 -50.08 15.57 -10.15
N SER A 2 -49.80 14.42 -9.54
CA SER A 2 -49.29 14.34 -8.17
C SER A 2 -48.78 12.91 -7.96
N ASN A 3 -47.46 12.86 -7.90
CA ASN A 3 -46.56 11.77 -7.53
C ASN A 3 -47.17 10.45 -7.06
N MET A 4 -46.92 9.42 -7.87
CA MET A 4 -46.70 8.07 -7.37
C MET A 4 -45.52 8.09 -6.40
N GLU A 5 -45.83 8.20 -5.12
CA GLU A 5 -44.97 7.71 -4.05
C GLU A 5 -44.95 6.18 -4.21
N LYS A 6 -44.07 5.69 -5.08
CA LYS A 6 -43.69 4.27 -5.09
C LYS A 6 -42.98 4.05 -3.75
N GLU A 7 -43.75 3.62 -2.76
CA GLU A 7 -43.20 2.95 -1.58
C GLU A 7 -42.27 1.86 -2.08
N ILE A 8 -40.96 2.10 -1.97
CA ILE A 8 -39.95 1.07 -2.16
C ILE A 8 -40.25 0.05 -1.05
N PRO A 9 -40.57 -1.21 -1.37
CA PRO A 9 -40.92 -2.18 -0.33
C PRO A 9 -39.79 -2.24 0.70
N GLU A 10 -40.10 -2.15 1.99
CA GLU A 10 -39.12 -2.23 3.09
C GLU A 10 -38.15 -3.42 2.94
N ASN A 11 -38.65 -4.53 2.36
CA ASN A 11 -37.90 -5.74 2.04
C ASN A 11 -36.78 -5.49 0.99
N THR A 12 -36.98 -4.58 0.03
CA THR A 12 -36.00 -4.26 -1.00
C THR A 12 -34.81 -3.49 -0.42
N ILE A 13 -35.05 -2.55 0.49
CA ILE A 13 -33.97 -1.80 1.15
C ILE A 13 -33.12 -2.73 2.02
N GLU A 14 -33.75 -3.61 2.80
CA GLU A 14 -33.03 -4.56 3.65
C GLU A 14 -32.20 -5.56 2.82
N GLN A 15 -32.72 -6.00 1.67
CA GLN A 15 -31.97 -6.79 0.71
C GLN A 15 -30.80 -6.02 0.09
N THR A 16 -30.99 -4.75 -0.26
CA THR A 16 -29.92 -3.86 -0.75
C THR A 16 -28.82 -3.69 0.28
N ILE A 17 -29.17 -3.55 1.57
CA ILE A 17 -28.20 -3.47 2.68
C ILE A 17 -27.41 -4.78 2.81
N LYS A 18 -28.07 -5.96 2.75
CA LYS A 18 -27.40 -7.27 2.80
C LYS A 18 -26.42 -7.46 1.64
N VAL A 19 -26.79 -7.02 0.44
CA VAL A 19 -25.90 -7.02 -0.73
C VAL A 19 -24.71 -6.09 -0.51
N LEU A 20 -24.93 -4.89 0.05
CA LEU A 20 -23.86 -3.95 0.36
C LEU A 20 -22.88 -4.47 1.42
N GLU A 21 -23.40 -5.16 2.44
CA GLU A 21 -22.61 -5.79 3.49
C GLU A 21 -21.75 -6.94 2.91
N TYR A 22 -22.33 -7.78 2.06
CA TYR A 22 -21.59 -8.80 1.34
C TYR A 22 -20.51 -8.19 0.42
N LEU A 23 -20.85 -7.17 -0.36
CA LEU A 23 -19.89 -6.45 -1.21
C LEU A 23 -18.74 -5.82 -0.41
N ASN A 24 -18.98 -5.41 0.84
CA ASN A 24 -17.93 -4.91 1.71
C ASN A 24 -16.89 -6.00 2.05
N THR A 25 -17.29 -7.27 2.09
CA THR A 25 -16.37 -8.41 2.28
C THR A 25 -15.61 -8.79 1.01
N CYS A 26 -16.10 -8.37 -0.16
CA CYS A 26 -15.39 -8.56 -1.43
C CYS A 26 -14.18 -7.62 -1.49
N GLU A 27 -12.99 -8.19 -1.33
CA GLU A 27 -11.71 -7.49 -1.48
C GLU A 27 -10.99 -7.94 -2.75
N PRO A 28 -10.27 -7.03 -3.45
CA PRO A 28 -9.42 -7.43 -4.56
C PRO A 28 -8.31 -8.35 -4.08
N LEU A 29 -7.80 -9.20 -4.99
CA LEU A 29 -6.76 -10.17 -4.66
C LEU A 29 -5.53 -9.47 -4.05
N LYS A 30 -5.21 -9.81 -2.79
CA LYS A 30 -4.12 -9.15 -2.06
C LYS A 30 -2.77 -9.36 -2.76
N ALA A 31 -1.93 -8.32 -2.79
CA ALA A 31 -0.59 -8.39 -3.37
C ALA A 31 0.27 -9.53 -2.78
N LYS A 32 0.04 -9.91 -1.52
CA LYS A 32 0.72 -11.04 -0.86
C LYS A 32 0.37 -12.40 -1.50
N ALA A 33 -0.85 -12.58 -2.00
CA ALA A 33 -1.27 -13.79 -2.70
C ALA A 33 -0.69 -13.88 -4.13
N ARG A 34 -0.30 -12.74 -4.70
CA ARG A 34 0.35 -12.64 -6.01
C ARG A 34 1.87 -12.87 -5.95
N ARG A 35 2.43 -13.10 -4.76
CA ARG A 35 3.86 -13.34 -4.60
C ARG A 35 4.28 -14.58 -5.37
N THR A 36 5.31 -14.44 -6.19
CA THR A 36 5.84 -15.59 -6.93
C THR A 36 6.71 -16.45 -6.03
N LYS A 37 6.82 -17.75 -6.33
CA LYS A 37 7.72 -18.67 -5.60
C LYS A 37 9.17 -18.18 -5.57
N LEU A 38 9.57 -17.42 -6.60
CA LEU A 38 10.90 -16.82 -6.69
C LEU A 38 11.11 -15.71 -5.66
N GLU A 39 10.12 -14.82 -5.46
CA GLU A 39 10.18 -13.77 -4.42
C GLU A 39 10.26 -14.38 -3.02
N VAL A 40 9.44 -15.39 -2.74
CA VAL A 40 9.41 -16.04 -1.42
C VAL A 40 10.73 -16.75 -1.12
N ASN A 41 11.34 -17.39 -2.12
CA ASN A 41 12.63 -18.04 -1.95
C ASN A 41 13.78 -17.02 -1.84
N ALA A 42 13.70 -15.91 -2.58
CA ALA A 42 14.66 -14.82 -2.47
C ALA A 42 14.62 -14.17 -1.09
N ASP A 43 13.43 -13.85 -0.56
CA ASP A 43 13.24 -13.31 0.80
C ASP A 43 13.83 -14.26 1.87
N ARG A 44 13.65 -15.58 1.70
CA ARG A 44 14.23 -16.58 2.62
C ARG A 44 15.75 -16.60 2.55
N LEU A 45 16.33 -16.58 1.35
CA LEU A 45 17.78 -16.56 1.15
C LEU A 45 18.41 -15.28 1.69
N THR A 46 17.78 -14.13 1.41
CA THR A 46 18.14 -12.84 1.99
C THR A 46 18.15 -12.91 3.51
N ASN A 47 17.06 -13.33 4.14
CA ASN A 47 17.01 -13.42 5.62
C ASN A 47 18.04 -14.40 6.19
N LEU A 48 18.36 -15.47 5.48
CA LEU A 48 19.38 -16.43 5.90
C LEU A 48 20.78 -15.80 5.86
N PHE A 49 21.13 -15.10 4.78
CA PHE A 49 22.40 -14.37 4.67
C PHE A 49 22.50 -13.22 5.67
N LEU A 50 21.40 -12.50 5.88
CA LEU A 50 21.33 -11.41 6.86
C LEU A 50 21.50 -11.94 8.29
N GLY A 51 20.90 -13.09 8.62
CA GLY A 51 21.09 -13.78 9.88
C GLY A 51 22.51 -14.28 10.08
N PHE A 52 23.13 -14.88 9.05
CA PHE A 52 24.51 -15.35 9.10
C PHE A 52 25.50 -14.19 9.29
N GLY A 53 25.34 -13.11 8.53
CA GLY A 53 26.15 -11.91 8.66
C GLY A 53 25.98 -11.20 10.02
N ALA A 54 24.75 -11.08 10.52
CA ALA A 54 24.49 -10.49 11.83
C ALA A 54 25.10 -11.34 12.97
N GLY A 55 24.96 -12.66 12.90
CA GLY A 55 25.57 -13.57 13.86
C GLY A 55 27.09 -13.50 13.87
N GLY A 56 27.70 -13.41 12.70
CA GLY A 56 29.16 -13.29 12.58
C GLY A 56 29.70 -11.95 13.10
N ILE A 57 29.03 -10.83 12.82
CA ILE A 57 29.38 -9.52 13.39
C ILE A 57 29.20 -9.52 14.92
N ALA A 58 28.13 -10.11 15.43
CA ALA A 58 27.90 -10.20 16.87
C ALA A 58 29.00 -11.01 17.59
N LEU A 59 29.38 -12.16 17.04
CA LEU A 59 30.47 -12.98 17.57
C LEU A 59 31.82 -12.24 17.53
N ALA A 60 32.12 -11.55 16.44
CA ALA A 60 33.33 -10.71 16.34
C ALA A 60 33.31 -9.56 17.37
N GLY A 61 32.14 -8.95 17.60
CA GLY A 61 31.94 -7.94 18.64
C GLY A 61 32.19 -8.48 20.06
N CYS A 62 31.69 -9.68 20.38
CA CYS A 62 31.97 -10.35 21.65
C CYS A 62 33.47 -10.63 21.84
N MET A 63 34.16 -11.08 20.80
CA MET A 63 35.62 -11.29 20.84
C MET A 63 36.39 -9.98 21.02
N ALA A 64 35.97 -8.90 20.37
CA ALA A 64 36.59 -7.58 20.53
C ALA A 64 36.38 -7.01 21.94
N TYR A 65 35.19 -7.19 22.51
CA TYR A 65 34.90 -6.80 23.89
C TYR A 65 35.75 -7.59 24.90
N TRP A 66 35.89 -8.90 24.70
CA TRP A 66 36.73 -9.77 25.53
C TRP A 66 38.21 -9.40 25.46
N HIS A 67 38.71 -9.04 24.26
CA HIS A 67 40.07 -8.54 24.06
C HIS A 67 40.34 -7.27 24.88
N SER A 68 39.36 -6.36 24.93
CA SER A 68 39.49 -5.05 25.57
C SER A 68 39.35 -5.12 27.10
N SER A 69 38.44 -5.96 27.61
CA SER A 69 38.06 -5.95 29.04
C SER A 69 38.71 -7.02 29.91
N ILE A 70 39.16 -8.17 29.35
CA ILE A 70 39.55 -9.34 30.16
C ILE A 70 41.00 -9.78 29.92
N LYS A 71 41.39 -10.05 28.68
CA LYS A 71 42.75 -10.52 28.36
C LYS A 71 43.05 -10.29 26.88
N SER A 72 44.30 -9.91 26.55
CA SER A 72 44.71 -9.78 25.15
C SER A 72 44.61 -11.13 24.45
N LEU A 73 43.82 -11.20 23.38
CA LEU A 73 43.69 -12.43 22.60
C LEU A 73 45.02 -12.77 21.93
N PRO A 74 45.35 -14.07 21.85
CA PRO A 74 46.48 -14.56 21.07
C PRO A 74 46.30 -14.25 19.58
N MET A 75 47.41 -14.22 18.83
CA MET A 75 47.46 -13.82 17.41
C MET A 75 46.40 -14.52 16.54
N TRP A 76 46.23 -15.83 16.74
CA TRP A 76 45.25 -16.65 16.02
C TRP A 76 43.79 -16.23 16.23
N GLY A 77 43.45 -15.68 17.41
CA GLY A 77 42.10 -15.21 17.70
C GLY A 77 41.76 -13.89 16.98
N LYS A 78 42.77 -13.06 16.71
CA LYS A 78 42.61 -11.82 15.93
C LYS A 78 42.38 -12.14 14.45
N ASP A 79 43.14 -13.08 13.90
CA ASP A 79 42.95 -13.54 12.51
C ASP A 79 41.56 -14.16 12.30
N LEU A 80 41.10 -14.96 13.27
CA LEU A 80 39.77 -15.58 13.24
C LEU A 80 38.65 -14.53 13.25
N ALA A 81 38.76 -13.50 14.10
CA ALA A 81 37.80 -12.39 14.13
C ALA A 81 37.77 -11.59 12.81
N LEU A 82 38.94 -11.39 12.18
CA LEU A 82 39.07 -10.67 10.91
C LEU A 82 38.43 -11.46 9.75
N VAL A 83 38.63 -12.78 9.70
CA VAL A 83 37.95 -13.69 8.77
C VAL A 83 36.43 -13.70 9.01
N LEU A 84 36.00 -13.67 10.27
CA LEU A 84 34.58 -13.63 10.63
C LEU A 84 33.90 -12.34 10.17
N ILE A 85 34.56 -11.19 10.34
CA ILE A 85 34.07 -9.90 9.85
C ILE A 85 34.01 -9.90 8.32
N PHE A 86 35.06 -10.39 7.65
CA PHE A 86 35.11 -10.44 6.18
C PHE A 86 34.02 -11.34 5.59
N THR A 87 33.82 -12.54 6.14
CA THR A 87 32.78 -13.46 5.69
C THR A 87 31.37 -12.90 5.96
N SER A 88 31.19 -12.19 7.07
CA SER A 88 29.92 -11.54 7.42
C SER A 88 29.58 -10.39 6.49
N THR A 89 30.55 -9.52 6.15
CA THR A 89 30.31 -8.40 5.22
C THR A 89 29.99 -8.92 3.82
N VAL A 90 30.69 -9.95 3.35
CA VAL A 90 30.38 -10.62 2.07
C VAL A 90 28.96 -11.21 2.10
N SER A 91 28.55 -11.84 3.19
CA SER A 91 27.20 -12.40 3.34
C SER A 91 26.12 -11.33 3.30
N VAL A 92 26.30 -10.20 3.99
CA VAL A 92 25.37 -9.06 3.96
C VAL A 92 25.29 -8.45 2.55
N LEU A 93 26.41 -8.32 1.84
CA LEU A 93 26.38 -7.85 0.44
C LEU A 93 25.58 -8.80 -0.46
N LEU A 94 25.74 -10.11 -0.28
CA LEU A 94 24.98 -11.12 -1.02
C LEU A 94 23.48 -11.07 -0.72
N SER A 95 23.12 -10.72 0.53
CA SER A 95 21.73 -10.49 0.94
C SER A 95 21.05 -9.38 0.14
N PHE A 96 21.78 -8.31 -0.21
CA PHE A 96 21.25 -7.22 -1.05
C PHE A 96 21.16 -7.58 -2.54
N LEU A 97 22.08 -8.41 -3.05
CA LEU A 97 22.07 -8.87 -4.44
C LEU A 97 20.93 -9.86 -4.73
N THR A 98 20.60 -10.71 -3.77
CA THR A 98 19.56 -11.75 -3.90
C THR A 98 18.19 -11.21 -4.35
N PRO A 99 17.59 -10.17 -3.72
CA PRO A 99 16.31 -9.62 -4.16
C PRO A 99 16.43 -8.93 -5.52
N ILE A 100 17.57 -8.28 -5.82
CA ILE A 100 17.79 -7.62 -7.12
C ILE A 100 17.77 -8.64 -8.26
N VAL A 101 18.48 -9.77 -8.10
CA VAL A 101 18.49 -10.85 -9.09
C VAL A 101 17.10 -11.48 -9.23
N ALA A 102 16.38 -11.70 -8.13
CA ALA A 102 15.02 -12.22 -8.16
C ALA A 102 14.08 -11.30 -8.96
N GLN A 103 14.15 -9.99 -8.74
CA GLN A 103 13.36 -9.00 -9.48
C GLN A 103 13.68 -9.00 -10.99
N ILE A 104 14.95 -9.14 -11.37
CA ILE A 104 15.36 -9.26 -12.78
C ILE A 104 14.77 -10.54 -13.40
N CYS A 105 14.81 -11.67 -12.69
CA CYS A 105 14.20 -12.92 -13.15
C CYS A 105 12.68 -12.81 -13.32
N ILE A 106 12.01 -12.11 -12.41
CA ILE A 106 10.57 -11.83 -12.50
C ILE A 106 10.26 -10.95 -13.69
N LEU A 107 11.06 -9.89 -13.92
CA LEU A 107 10.91 -9.00 -15.06
C LEU A 107 11.09 -9.74 -16.39
N LYS A 108 12.02 -10.71 -16.47
CA LYS A 108 12.14 -11.57 -17.66
C LYS A 108 10.90 -12.44 -17.89
N ARG A 109 10.22 -12.86 -16.83
CA ARG A 109 9.00 -13.67 -16.87
C ARG A 109 7.71 -12.86 -16.75
N TRP A 110 7.81 -11.53 -16.85
CA TRP A 110 6.72 -10.57 -16.67
C TRP A 110 5.47 -10.95 -17.47
N LYS A 111 5.61 -11.32 -18.75
CA LYS A 111 4.47 -11.60 -19.62
C LYS A 111 3.64 -12.78 -19.10
N THR A 112 4.33 -13.86 -18.73
CA THR A 112 3.70 -15.07 -18.19
C THR A 112 3.11 -14.83 -16.81
N ILE A 113 3.80 -14.10 -15.95
CA ILE A 113 3.33 -13.77 -14.59
C ILE A 113 2.12 -12.85 -14.67
N SER A 114 2.16 -11.82 -15.52
CA SER A 114 1.05 -10.90 -15.73
C SER A 114 -0.18 -11.60 -16.29
N LEU A 115 -0.01 -12.48 -17.27
CA LEU A 115 -1.13 -13.26 -17.84
C LEU A 115 -1.72 -14.21 -16.79
N LYS A 116 -0.88 -14.89 -16.02
CA LYS A 116 -1.35 -15.76 -14.94
C LYS A 116 -2.12 -14.96 -13.88
N ASN A 117 -1.58 -13.83 -13.44
CA ASN A 117 -2.25 -12.95 -12.47
C ASN A 117 -3.60 -12.48 -13.00
N MET A 118 -3.67 -12.10 -14.28
CA MET A 118 -4.94 -11.72 -14.92
C MET A 118 -5.96 -12.87 -14.95
N ILE A 119 -5.53 -14.10 -15.25
CA ILE A 119 -6.42 -15.27 -15.21
C ILE A 119 -6.89 -15.56 -13.78
N ASP A 120 -5.99 -15.47 -12.80
CA ASP A 120 -6.32 -15.68 -11.39
C ASP A 120 -7.28 -14.60 -10.88
N ASP A 121 -7.10 -13.35 -11.30
CA ASP A 121 -8.03 -12.24 -11.03
C ASP A 121 -9.40 -12.50 -11.66
N ILE A 122 -9.47 -12.86 -12.95
CA ILE A 122 -10.73 -13.21 -13.62
C ILE A 122 -11.44 -14.37 -12.91
N ARG A 123 -10.70 -15.40 -12.49
CA ARG A 123 -11.28 -16.55 -11.78
C ARG A 123 -11.85 -16.10 -10.44
N HIS A 124 -11.11 -15.32 -9.67
CA HIS A 124 -11.55 -14.82 -8.37
C HIS A 124 -12.78 -13.92 -8.51
N GLU A 125 -12.74 -12.95 -9.43
CA GLU A 125 -13.87 -12.07 -9.72
C GLU A 125 -15.09 -12.88 -10.17
N ASN A 126 -14.92 -13.89 -11.03
CA ASN A 126 -16.01 -14.78 -11.43
C ASN A 126 -16.64 -15.51 -10.25
N THR A 127 -15.86 -15.99 -9.27
CA THR A 127 -16.43 -16.62 -8.07
C THR A 127 -17.26 -15.66 -7.23
N LEU A 128 -16.89 -14.37 -7.19
CA LEU A 128 -17.65 -13.33 -6.51
C LEU A 128 -18.90 -12.93 -7.31
N VAL A 129 -18.80 -12.90 -8.65
CA VAL A 129 -19.95 -12.66 -9.54
C VAL A 129 -20.98 -13.77 -9.40
N ASP A 130 -20.55 -15.03 -9.34
CA ASP A 130 -21.45 -16.18 -9.24
C ASP A 130 -22.22 -16.22 -7.90
N SER A 131 -21.60 -15.77 -6.79
CA SER A 131 -22.32 -15.62 -5.53
C SER A 131 -23.36 -14.50 -5.59
N LEU A 132 -23.04 -13.37 -6.25
CA LEU A 132 -23.93 -12.22 -6.41
C LEU A 132 -25.08 -12.44 -7.41
N GLN A 133 -24.99 -13.41 -8.31
CA GLN A 133 -26.01 -13.71 -9.33
C GLN A 133 -27.39 -14.12 -8.75
N HIS A 134 -27.45 -14.54 -7.48
CA HIS A 134 -28.69 -14.98 -6.84
C HIS A 134 -29.59 -13.81 -6.42
N HIS A 135 -29.07 -12.58 -6.42
CA HIS A 135 -29.83 -11.39 -6.05
C HIS A 135 -30.57 -10.78 -7.25
N ALA A 136 -31.70 -10.13 -6.98
CA ALA A 136 -32.55 -9.52 -8.01
C ALA A 136 -31.86 -8.31 -8.69
N ILE A 137 -32.09 -8.16 -10.00
CA ILE A 137 -31.53 -7.08 -10.83
C ILE A 137 -31.79 -5.69 -10.21
N SER A 138 -33.01 -5.45 -9.71
CA SER A 138 -33.40 -4.17 -9.10
C SER A 138 -32.57 -3.83 -7.85
N VAL A 139 -32.27 -4.83 -7.01
CA VAL A 139 -31.47 -4.70 -5.79
C VAL A 139 -30.00 -4.41 -6.14
N LEU A 140 -29.44 -5.07 -7.17
CA LEU A 140 -28.10 -4.77 -7.65
C LEU A 140 -27.99 -3.35 -8.22
N GLN A 141 -28.98 -2.90 -8.98
CA GLN A 141 -29.02 -1.54 -9.52
C GLN A 141 -29.09 -0.48 -8.41
N GLU A 142 -29.88 -0.73 -7.36
CA GLU A 142 -29.96 0.16 -6.20
C GLU A 142 -28.62 0.21 -5.44
N ALA A 143 -27.98 -0.95 -5.21
CA ALA A 143 -26.65 -1.02 -4.61
C ALA A 143 -25.60 -0.26 -5.45
N LYS A 144 -25.63 -0.39 -6.78
CA LYS A 144 -24.77 0.36 -7.71
C LYS A 144 -24.97 1.87 -7.54
N TYR A 145 -26.21 2.32 -7.49
CA TYR A 145 -26.55 3.73 -7.31
C TYR A 145 -25.97 4.30 -6.01
N TRP A 146 -26.17 3.60 -4.87
CA TRP A 146 -25.65 4.06 -3.58
C TRP A 146 -24.12 4.10 -3.53
N LEU A 147 -23.44 3.11 -4.12
CA LEU A 147 -21.97 3.10 -4.22
C LEU A 147 -21.45 4.25 -5.09
N GLN A 148 -22.06 4.46 -6.26
CA GLN A 148 -21.69 5.57 -7.14
C GLN A 148 -21.92 6.91 -6.47
N LEU A 149 -23.07 7.10 -5.81
CA LEU A 149 -23.37 8.31 -5.06
C LEU A 149 -22.35 8.59 -3.96
N LYS A 150 -21.90 7.54 -3.25
CA LYS A 150 -20.85 7.65 -2.23
C LYS A 150 -19.50 8.04 -2.84
N ILE A 151 -19.12 7.46 -3.98
CA ILE A 151 -17.91 7.82 -4.73
C ILE A 151 -17.97 9.28 -5.18
N THR A 152 -19.05 9.68 -5.85
CA THR A 152 -19.23 11.05 -6.36
C THR A 152 -19.20 12.07 -5.23
N ARG A 153 -19.83 11.78 -4.08
CA ARG A 153 -19.75 12.65 -2.90
C ARG A 153 -18.34 12.75 -2.33
N ALA A 154 -17.59 11.65 -2.28
CA ALA A 154 -16.20 11.67 -1.83
C ALA A 154 -15.30 12.46 -2.81
N GLU A 155 -15.45 12.23 -4.11
CA GLU A 155 -14.72 12.96 -5.16
C GLU A 155 -15.06 14.44 -5.17
N ALA A 156 -16.33 14.82 -5.00
CA ALA A 156 -16.74 16.22 -4.92
C ALA A 156 -16.13 16.93 -3.71
N ARG A 157 -16.03 16.27 -2.54
CA ARG A 157 -15.35 16.86 -1.36
C ARG A 157 -13.87 17.07 -1.62
N VAL A 158 -13.19 16.10 -2.24
CA VAL A 158 -11.78 16.25 -2.62
C VAL A 158 -11.62 17.37 -3.67
N ALA A 159 -12.49 17.41 -4.67
CA ALA A 159 -12.45 18.44 -5.70
C ALA A 159 -12.76 19.84 -5.15
N TYR A 160 -13.58 19.96 -4.11
CA TYR A 160 -13.84 21.24 -3.45
C TYR A 160 -12.59 21.81 -2.77
N PHE A 161 -11.78 20.97 -2.11
CA PHE A 161 -10.58 21.42 -1.40
C PHE A 161 -9.34 21.53 -2.29
N PHE A 162 -9.20 20.65 -3.29
CA PHE A 162 -7.98 20.53 -4.10
C PHE A 162 -8.18 21.01 -5.54
N GLY A 163 -9.41 21.07 -6.06
CA GLY A 163 -9.67 21.29 -7.48
C GLY A 163 -9.54 20.00 -8.30
N GLU A 164 -8.73 20.02 -9.36
CA GLU A 164 -8.57 18.86 -10.25
C GLU A 164 -7.90 17.66 -9.58
N LYS A 165 -8.09 16.47 -10.18
CA LYS A 165 -7.65 15.15 -9.65
C LYS A 165 -6.14 15.03 -9.38
N THR A 166 -5.33 15.95 -9.90
CA THR A 166 -3.86 16.01 -9.79
C THR A 166 -3.39 16.99 -8.71
N ALA A 167 -4.25 17.87 -8.21
CA ALA A 167 -3.84 18.95 -7.31
C ALA A 167 -3.35 18.46 -5.95
N GLY A 168 -3.87 17.33 -5.44
CA GLY A 168 -3.32 16.68 -4.25
C GLY A 168 -1.84 16.29 -4.42
N LEU A 169 -1.46 15.77 -5.58
CA LEU A 169 -0.06 15.41 -5.90
C LEU A 169 0.79 16.66 -6.13
N ALA A 170 0.25 17.67 -6.79
CA ALA A 170 0.93 18.94 -6.99
C ALA A 170 1.27 19.61 -5.65
N LEU A 171 0.31 19.66 -4.71
CA LEU A 171 0.54 20.19 -3.36
C LEU A 171 1.55 19.38 -2.55
N LEU A 172 1.59 18.05 -2.71
CA LEU A 172 2.63 17.21 -2.12
C LEU A 172 4.01 17.59 -2.65
N GLY A 173 4.12 17.76 -3.98
CA GLY A 173 5.33 18.20 -4.65
C GLY A 173 5.77 19.58 -4.19
N THR A 174 4.84 20.54 -4.08
CA THR A 174 5.10 21.89 -3.58
C THR A 174 5.61 21.85 -2.15
N ALA A 175 4.99 21.09 -1.27
CA ALA A 175 5.44 20.98 0.12
C ALA A 175 6.83 20.37 0.24
N TYR A 176 7.17 19.38 -0.59
CA TYR A 176 8.51 18.81 -0.67
C TYR A 176 9.54 19.82 -1.17
N VAL A 177 9.23 20.55 -2.25
CA VAL A 177 10.13 21.58 -2.81
C VAL A 177 10.35 22.69 -1.79
N CYS A 178 9.28 23.19 -1.14
CA CYS A 178 9.41 24.18 -0.07
C CYS A 178 10.32 23.68 1.07
N ALA A 179 10.09 22.46 1.57
CA ALA A 179 10.93 21.89 2.62
C ALA A 179 12.41 21.78 2.21
N LYS A 180 12.68 21.49 0.93
CA LYS A 180 14.03 21.44 0.37
C LYS A 180 14.69 22.82 0.31
N GLU A 181 13.99 23.83 -0.20
CA GLU A 181 14.51 25.19 -0.36
C GLU A 181 14.84 25.86 0.99
N PHE A 182 14.12 25.54 2.05
CA PHE A 182 14.37 26.09 3.40
C PHE A 182 15.52 25.41 4.17
N GLY A 183 16.26 24.49 3.54
CA GLY A 183 17.41 23.83 4.17
C GLY A 183 17.21 22.34 4.46
N GLY A 184 16.15 21.73 3.92
CA GLY A 184 15.93 20.29 3.89
C GLY A 184 15.77 19.63 5.25
N PHE A 185 16.11 18.33 5.32
CA PHE A 185 16.05 17.55 6.55
C PHE A 185 16.82 18.15 7.75
N PRO A 186 18.01 18.75 7.56
CA PRO A 186 18.72 19.41 8.67
C PRO A 186 17.98 20.61 9.27
N TRP A 187 17.32 21.43 8.43
CA TRP A 187 16.49 22.54 8.91
C TRP A 187 15.25 22.04 9.64
N LEU A 188 14.62 20.97 9.13
CA LEU A 188 13.46 20.33 9.77
C LEU A 188 13.80 19.87 11.19
N GLY A 189 14.92 19.15 11.35
CA GLY A 189 15.38 18.65 12.64
C GLY A 189 15.66 19.77 13.63
N LYS A 190 16.41 20.80 13.21
CA LYS A 190 16.72 21.97 14.05
C LYS A 190 15.48 22.76 14.45
N THR A 191 14.50 22.88 13.55
CA THR A 191 13.25 23.61 13.82
C THR A 191 12.37 22.83 14.81
N LEU A 192 12.36 21.49 14.72
CA LEU A 192 11.63 20.61 15.63
C LEU A 192 12.27 20.57 17.02
N GLU A 193 13.61 20.52 17.10
CA GLU A 193 14.37 20.57 18.35
C GLU A 193 14.26 21.92 19.05
N ALA A 194 14.28 23.02 18.30
CA ALA A 194 14.16 24.37 18.86
C ALA A 194 12.73 24.71 19.33
N GLY A 195 11.70 24.06 18.78
CA GLY A 195 10.30 24.21 19.21
C GLY A 195 9.70 25.61 19.00
N PHE A 196 8.62 25.90 19.74
CA PHE A 196 7.90 27.18 19.71
C PHE A 196 8.58 28.23 20.61
N VAL A 197 9.76 28.69 20.20
CA VAL A 197 10.50 29.76 20.89
C VAL A 197 10.48 31.03 20.04
N LEU A 198 10.43 32.20 20.67
CA LEU A 198 10.38 33.52 20.00
C LEU A 198 11.48 33.73 18.94
N GLY A 199 12.68 33.15 19.14
CA GLY A 199 13.78 33.21 18.17
C GLY A 199 13.62 32.29 16.94
N ASN A 200 12.69 31.33 16.96
CA ASN A 200 12.46 30.34 15.91
C ASN A 200 11.05 30.41 15.31
N TRP A 201 10.23 31.39 15.71
CA TRP A 201 8.82 31.48 15.35
C TRP A 201 8.56 31.46 13.84
N GLY A 202 9.41 32.14 13.05
CA GLY A 202 9.31 32.14 11.58
C GLY A 202 9.48 30.75 10.96
N ASN A 203 10.49 29.99 11.41
CA ASN A 203 10.70 28.63 10.94
C ASN A 203 9.58 27.69 11.41
N THR A 204 9.11 27.86 12.65
CA THR A 204 7.99 27.07 13.19
C THR A 204 6.68 27.35 12.44
N ALA A 205 6.42 28.60 12.05
CA ALA A 205 5.27 28.96 11.22
C ALA A 205 5.36 28.37 9.81
N LEU A 206 6.52 28.46 9.16
CA LEU A 206 6.76 27.81 7.86
C LEU A 206 6.61 26.29 7.95
N LEU A 207 7.14 25.67 9.00
CA LEU A 207 7.00 24.24 9.26
C LEU A 207 5.53 23.85 9.43
N MET A 208 4.73 24.63 10.16
CA MET A 208 3.29 24.38 10.30
C MET A 208 2.55 24.45 8.97
N ILE A 209 2.86 25.44 8.13
CA ILE A 209 2.23 25.57 6.80
C ILE A 209 2.59 24.36 5.93
N ILE A 210 3.87 23.98 5.88
CA ILE A 210 4.33 22.82 5.11
C ILE A 210 3.67 21.53 5.64
N ALA A 211 3.61 21.34 6.96
CA ALA A 211 2.97 20.18 7.58
C ALA A 211 1.46 20.14 7.30
N MET A 212 0.78 21.28 7.32
CA MET A 212 -0.64 21.39 6.99
C MET A 212 -0.90 21.01 5.53
N VAL A 213 -0.10 21.53 4.59
CA VAL A 213 -0.22 21.19 3.16
C VAL A 213 0.06 19.71 2.92
N LEU A 214 1.09 19.13 3.56
CA LEU A 214 1.39 17.70 3.49
C LEU A 214 0.24 16.86 4.05
N GLY A 215 -0.28 17.20 5.23
CA GLY A 215 -1.39 16.49 5.87
C GLY A 215 -2.65 16.49 5.02
N LEU A 216 -3.01 17.65 4.45
CA LEU A 216 -4.13 17.77 3.53
C LEU A 216 -3.92 16.90 2.28
N SER A 217 -2.74 16.99 1.66
CA SER A 217 -2.41 16.20 0.47
C SER A 217 -2.48 14.68 0.72
N LEU A 218 -1.91 14.20 1.82
CA LEU A 218 -1.99 12.81 2.23
C LEU A 218 -3.44 12.37 2.49
N GLY A 219 -4.24 13.21 3.14
CA GLY A 219 -5.67 12.96 3.36
C GLY A 219 -6.44 12.78 2.05
N ALA A 220 -6.15 13.59 1.03
CA ALA A 220 -6.75 13.47 -0.30
C ALA A 220 -6.38 12.14 -0.99
N LEU A 221 -5.12 11.71 -0.88
CA LEU A 221 -4.65 10.44 -1.44
C LEU A 221 -5.34 9.24 -0.76
N LEU A 222 -5.49 9.27 0.56
CA LEU A 222 -6.19 8.22 1.30
C LEU A 222 -7.67 8.13 0.90
N LEU A 223 -8.36 9.26 0.76
CA LEU A 223 -9.75 9.30 0.26
C LEU A 223 -9.89 8.71 -1.14
N LYS A 224 -8.90 8.97 -2.02
CA LYS A 224 -8.85 8.40 -3.38
C LYS A 224 -8.63 6.89 -3.36
N GLN A 225 -7.82 6.38 -2.44
CA GLN A 225 -7.64 4.94 -2.28
C GLN A 225 -8.93 4.26 -1.79
N VAL A 226 -9.65 4.89 -0.87
CA VAL A 226 -10.96 4.40 -0.41
C VAL A 226 -12.00 4.42 -1.54
N SER A 227 -12.02 5.46 -2.38
CA SER A 227 -12.93 5.52 -3.53
C SER A 227 -12.62 4.46 -4.59
N ALA A 228 -11.34 4.07 -4.76
CA ALA A 228 -10.95 2.98 -5.65
C ALA A 228 -11.57 1.63 -5.22
N ARG A 229 -11.69 1.36 -3.92
CA ARG A 229 -12.36 0.15 -3.41
C ARG A 229 -13.84 0.11 -3.79
N TYR A 230 -14.54 1.24 -3.65
CA TYR A 230 -15.95 1.30 -4.04
C TYR A 230 -16.14 1.18 -5.55
N ARG A 231 -15.19 1.69 -6.36
CA ARG A 231 -15.23 1.50 -7.82
C ARG A 231 -15.14 0.03 -8.21
N PHE A 232 -14.26 -0.74 -7.55
CA PHE A 232 -14.18 -2.19 -7.77
C PHE A 232 -15.51 -2.89 -7.49
N GLN A 233 -16.21 -2.52 -6.41
CA GLN A 233 -17.53 -3.07 -6.10
C GLN A 233 -18.58 -2.73 -7.17
N VAL A 234 -18.52 -1.51 -7.73
CA VAL A 234 -19.39 -1.09 -8.84
C VAL A 234 -19.11 -1.89 -10.11
N GLU A 235 -17.83 -2.11 -10.46
CA GLU A 235 -17.42 -2.92 -11.60
C GLU A 235 -17.93 -4.36 -11.46
N LEU A 236 -17.83 -4.95 -10.26
CA LEU A 236 -18.35 -6.29 -9.97
C LEU A 236 -19.87 -6.39 -10.21
N ILE A 237 -20.65 -5.40 -9.74
CA ILE A 237 -22.09 -5.34 -9.98
C ILE A 237 -22.40 -5.22 -11.47
N GLU A 238 -21.65 -4.40 -12.20
CA GLU A 238 -21.83 -4.21 -13.64
C GLU A 238 -21.56 -5.50 -14.43
N HIS A 239 -20.57 -6.29 -14.01
CA HIS A 239 -20.32 -7.63 -14.54
C HIS A 239 -21.49 -8.59 -14.29
N VAL A 240 -22.07 -8.59 -13.08
CA VAL A 240 -23.24 -9.44 -12.75
C VAL A 240 -24.45 -9.05 -13.60
N LEU A 241 -24.77 -7.75 -13.68
CA LEU A 241 -25.89 -7.23 -14.47
C LEU A 241 -25.74 -7.59 -15.95
N SER A 242 -24.54 -7.45 -16.51
CA SER A 242 -24.25 -7.82 -17.90
C SER A 242 -24.47 -9.31 -18.17
N ARG A 243 -24.13 -10.19 -17.22
CA ARG A 243 -24.37 -11.64 -17.34
C ARG A 243 -25.86 -11.99 -17.25
N GLN A 244 -26.58 -11.38 -16.31
CA GLN A 244 -28.02 -11.63 -16.14
C GLN A 244 -28.82 -11.13 -17.36
N CYS A 245 -28.44 -10.01 -17.96
CA CYS A 245 -29.05 -9.49 -19.19
C CYS A 245 -28.88 -10.48 -20.37
N LYS A 246 -27.65 -10.98 -20.60
CA LYS A 246 -27.38 -12.00 -21.61
C LYS A 246 -28.16 -13.30 -21.39
N LYS A 247 -28.38 -13.70 -20.14
CA LYS A 247 -29.16 -14.90 -19.80
C LYS A 247 -30.66 -14.72 -20.03
N SER A 248 -31.16 -13.49 -20.07
CA SER A 248 -32.56 -13.18 -20.36
C SER A 248 -32.86 -13.10 -21.86
N GLU A 249 -31.84 -12.98 -22.71
CA GLU A 249 -31.96 -12.95 -24.18
C GLU A 249 -31.87 -14.34 -24.83
N VAL A 250 -31.48 -15.36 -24.07
CA VAL A 250 -31.38 -16.77 -24.50
C VAL A 250 -32.55 -17.57 -23.95
#